data_AF-A8TKZ8-F1
#
_entry.id   AF-A8TKZ8-F1
#
_cell.length_a   1.000
_cell.length_b   1.000
_cell.length_c   1.000
_cell.angle_alpha   90.00
_cell.angle_beta   90.00
_cell.angle_gamma   90.00
#
_symmetry.space_group_name_H-M   'P 1'
#
loop_
_entity.id
_entity.type
_entity.pdbx_description
1 polymer ?
#
loop_
_entity_poly.entity_id
_entity_poly.type
_entity_poly.pdbx_seq_one_letter_code
_entity_poly.pdbx_strand_id
1 'polypeptide(L)'
;MDQMTAHDYERLVKLVALMASDSDGEVLNAVAAASRVLNSYGLDWTDIILPRRLMPVRASAAEDLAADDADSTDGTPPPIDKATPAIMFRYILASANVSPDAKRDIRRHADAIREGRISPAIRGELQTMYTYAVLRGHVI
;
A
#
# COMPACT_ATOMS: atom_id res chain seq x y z
N MET A 1 -17.88 -16.36 21.16
CA MET A 1 -16.62 -15.61 20.95
C MET A 1 -16.41 -14.79 22.19
N ASP A 2 -15.32 -15.02 22.92
CA ASP A 2 -14.97 -14.17 24.06
C ASP A 2 -14.51 -12.81 23.53
N GLN A 3 -15.11 -11.75 24.06
CA GLN A 3 -14.78 -10.39 23.68
C GLN A 3 -13.47 -9.98 24.37
N MET A 4 -12.52 -9.43 23.62
CA MET A 4 -11.24 -8.98 24.18
C MET A 4 -11.47 -7.94 25.28
N THR A 5 -10.90 -8.18 26.46
CA THR A 5 -11.05 -7.28 27.60
C THR A 5 -10.27 -5.97 27.37
N ALA A 6 -10.69 -4.88 28.02
CA ALA A 6 -9.98 -3.60 27.96
C ALA A 6 -8.53 -3.72 28.49
N HIS A 7 -8.32 -4.57 29.51
CA HIS A 7 -7.00 -4.82 30.06
C HIS A 7 -6.06 -5.52 29.07
N ASP A 8 -6.56 -6.55 28.38
CA ASP A 8 -5.76 -7.27 27.37
C ASP A 8 -5.49 -6.41 26.14
N TYR A 9 -6.43 -5.54 25.78
CA TYR A 9 -6.22 -4.53 24.75
C TYR A 9 -5.10 -3.53 25.12
N GLU A 10 -5.14 -2.95 26.32
CA GLU A 10 -4.09 -2.04 26.81
C GLU A 10 -2.72 -2.75 26.86
N ARG A 11 -2.70 -4.01 27.30
CA ARG A 11 -1.49 -4.84 27.32
C ARG A 11 -0.97 -5.06 25.91
N LEU A 12 -1.83 -5.36 24.94
CA LEU A 12 -1.46 -5.54 23.54
C LEU A 12 -0.83 -4.26 22.97
N VAL A 13 -1.42 -3.09 23.24
CA VAL A 13 -0.87 -1.78 22.80
C VAL A 13 0.55 -1.56 23.35
N LYS A 14 0.78 -1.85 24.64
CA LYS A 14 2.12 -1.74 25.25
C LYS A 14 3.13 -2.69 24.62
N LEU A 15 2.73 -3.93 24.35
CA LEU A 15 3.59 -4.92 23.69
C LEU A 15 3.92 -4.49 22.26
N VAL A 16 2.97 -3.90 21.53
CA VAL A 16 3.22 -3.36 20.19
C VAL A 16 4.22 -2.20 20.23
N ALA A 17 4.14 -1.31 21.22
CA ALA A 17 5.11 -0.24 21.40
C ALA A 17 6.53 -0.78 21.71
N LEU A 18 6.63 -1.85 22.51
CA LEU A 18 7.90 -2.52 22.82
C LEU A 18 8.58 -3.17 21.61
N MET A 19 7.83 -3.46 20.53
CA MET A 19 8.43 -3.96 19.29
C MET A 19 9.28 -2.91 18.56
N ALA A 20 9.20 -1.63 18.95
CA ALA A 20 10.06 -0.55 18.44
C ALA A 20 11.33 -0.34 19.29
N SER A 21 11.60 -1.19 20.27
CA SER A 21 12.82 -1.14 21.08
C SER A 21 14.05 -1.52 20.26
N ASP A 22 15.21 -0.96 20.62
CA ASP A 22 16.52 -1.27 20.01
C ASP A 22 17.10 -2.62 20.50
N SER A 23 16.42 -3.29 21.43
CA SER A 23 16.83 -4.59 21.99
C SER A 23 16.08 -5.74 21.32
N ASP A 24 16.77 -6.53 20.50
CA ASP A 24 16.21 -7.71 19.82
C ASP A 24 15.52 -8.69 20.79
N GLY A 25 16.06 -8.85 22.00
CA GLY A 25 15.49 -9.70 23.03
C GLY A 25 14.16 -9.18 23.57
N GLU A 26 13.98 -7.87 23.65
CA GLU A 26 12.72 -7.25 24.06
C GLU A 26 11.69 -7.33 22.95
N VAL A 27 12.09 -7.12 21.69
CA VAL A 27 11.22 -7.23 20.52
C VAL A 27 10.67 -8.65 20.39
N LEU A 28 11.53 -9.68 20.47
CA LEU A 28 11.11 -11.08 20.37
C LEU A 28 10.15 -11.48 21.51
N ASN A 29 10.45 -11.04 22.75
CA ASN A 29 9.58 -11.30 23.89
C ASN A 29 8.22 -10.59 23.75
N ALA A 30 8.22 -9.35 23.23
CA ALA A 30 7.01 -8.58 22.99
C ALA A 30 6.12 -9.22 21.92
N VAL A 31 6.71 -9.67 20.80
CA VAL A 31 6.02 -10.40 19.72
C VAL A 31 5.42 -11.70 20.25
N ALA A 32 6.19 -12.49 20.99
CA ALA A 32 5.71 -13.75 21.55
C ALA A 32 4.56 -13.54 22.56
N ALA A 33 4.65 -12.52 23.40
CA ALA A 33 3.61 -12.19 24.36
C ALA A 33 2.33 -11.68 23.68
N ALA A 34 2.45 -10.82 22.66
CA ALA A 34 1.31 -10.32 21.91
C ALA A 34 0.60 -11.46 21.16
N SER A 35 1.36 -12.36 20.52
CA SER A 35 0.82 -13.54 19.84
C SER A 35 -0.02 -14.42 20.77
N ARG A 36 0.41 -14.61 22.03
CA ARG A 36 -0.36 -15.39 23.01
C ARG A 36 -1.69 -14.72 23.38
N VAL A 37 -1.70 -13.40 23.54
CA VAL A 37 -2.92 -12.65 23.84
C VAL A 37 -3.90 -12.81 22.68
N LEU A 38 -3.45 -12.65 21.44
CA LEU A 38 -4.28 -12.78 20.25
C LEU A 38 -4.88 -14.18 20.08
N ASN A 39 -4.02 -15.19 20.20
CA ASN A 39 -4.44 -16.58 20.10
C ASN A 39 -5.45 -16.96 21.20
N SER A 40 -5.38 -16.34 22.39
CA SER A 40 -6.37 -16.59 23.46
C SER A 40 -7.78 -16.12 23.09
N TYR A 41 -7.89 -15.18 22.14
CA TYR A 41 -9.15 -14.69 21.59
C TYR A 41 -9.47 -15.29 20.22
N GLY A 42 -8.67 -16.25 19.73
CA GLY A 42 -8.83 -16.83 18.40
C GLY A 42 -8.54 -15.86 17.25
N LEU A 43 -7.75 -14.81 17.53
CA LEU A 43 -7.35 -13.79 16.57
C LEU A 43 -5.93 -14.06 16.09
N ASP A 44 -5.65 -13.71 14.84
CA ASP A 44 -4.33 -13.76 14.26
C ASP A 44 -3.75 -12.35 14.01
N TRP A 45 -2.46 -12.24 13.73
CA TRP A 45 -1.82 -10.94 13.49
C TRP A 45 -2.44 -10.15 12.32
N THR A 46 -3.00 -10.85 11.35
CA THR A 46 -3.71 -10.26 10.20
C THR A 46 -5.04 -9.62 10.58
N ASP A 47 -5.65 -10.07 11.68
CA ASP A 47 -6.95 -9.59 12.15
C ASP A 47 -6.80 -8.30 12.96
N ILE A 48 -5.59 -8.00 13.45
CA ILE A 48 -5.23 -6.73 14.07
C ILE A 48 -4.91 -5.73 12.96
N ILE A 49 -5.91 -5.39 12.16
CA ILE A 49 -5.89 -4.12 11.47
C ILE A 49 -6.09 -3.08 12.58
N LEU A 50 -4.99 -2.61 13.18
CA LEU A 50 -5.00 -1.49 14.12
C LEU A 50 -5.94 -0.43 13.53
N PRO A 51 -7.03 -0.04 14.22
CA PRO A 51 -7.93 0.97 13.68
C PRO A 51 -7.07 2.19 13.37
N ARG A 52 -7.13 2.65 12.11
CA ARG A 52 -6.35 3.77 11.53
C ARG A 52 -6.43 5.10 12.31
N ARG A 53 -7.07 5.12 13.48
CA ARG A 53 -7.36 6.27 14.31
C ARG A 53 -6.21 6.76 15.20
N LEU A 54 -5.11 6.03 15.35
CA LEU A 54 -4.03 6.39 16.29
C LEU A 54 -2.62 6.48 15.71
N MET A 55 -2.46 6.37 14.39
CA MET A 55 -1.26 6.94 13.77
C MET A 55 -1.60 8.36 13.36
N PRO A 56 -0.87 9.41 13.78
CA PRO A 56 -0.59 10.45 12.80
C PRO A 56 0.06 9.68 11.67
N VAL A 57 -0.69 9.53 10.57
CA VAL A 57 -0.09 9.30 9.26
C VAL A 57 1.11 10.23 9.30
N ARG A 58 2.35 9.70 9.31
CA ARG A 58 3.49 10.54 8.97
C ARG A 58 2.97 11.28 7.76
N ALA A 59 2.74 12.59 7.92
CA ALA A 59 2.22 13.43 6.85
C ALA A 59 3.13 13.09 5.70
N SER A 60 2.62 12.20 4.85
CA SER A 60 3.34 11.82 3.68
C SER A 60 3.25 13.13 2.95
N ALA A 61 4.38 13.67 2.53
CA ALA A 61 4.41 14.80 1.61
C ALA A 61 3.59 14.53 0.32
N ALA A 62 2.85 13.42 0.24
CA ALA A 62 1.78 13.10 -0.67
C ALA A 62 0.42 13.80 -0.38
N GLU A 63 0.15 14.32 0.82
CA GLU A 63 -1.07 15.13 1.06
C GLU A 63 -0.90 16.60 0.65
N ASP A 64 0.33 17.13 0.62
CA ASP A 64 0.61 18.47 0.08
C ASP A 64 0.73 18.50 -1.45
N LEU A 65 0.75 17.33 -2.10
CA LEU A 65 0.69 17.22 -3.57
C LEU A 65 -0.68 16.79 -4.08
N ALA A 66 -1.65 16.52 -3.19
CA ALA A 66 -3.05 16.29 -3.56
C ALA A 66 -3.83 17.61 -3.73
N ALA A 67 -3.22 18.75 -3.42
CA ALA A 67 -3.79 20.07 -3.63
C ALA A 67 -3.45 20.69 -4.99
N ASP A 68 -2.62 20.03 -5.82
CA ASP A 68 -2.20 20.57 -7.11
C ASP A 68 -2.22 19.47 -8.20
N ASP A 69 -3.42 18.96 -8.47
CA ASP A 69 -3.89 18.68 -9.84
C ASP A 69 -5.32 18.14 -9.76
N ALA A 70 -6.24 19.09 -9.63
CA ALA A 70 -7.63 18.87 -9.99
C ALA A 70 -7.70 18.64 -11.51
N ASP A 71 -7.74 17.39 -11.96
CA ASP A 71 -8.69 16.98 -12.99
C ASP A 71 -8.85 15.45 -13.09
N SER A 72 -10.08 15.00 -13.35
CA SER A 72 -10.52 13.59 -13.52
C SER A 72 -10.94 12.85 -12.24
N THR A 73 -12.00 13.35 -11.60
CA THR A 73 -12.91 12.61 -10.70
C THR A 73 -14.01 11.85 -11.43
N ASP A 74 -13.75 11.37 -12.64
CA ASP A 74 -14.56 10.33 -13.28
C ASP A 74 -13.62 9.15 -13.49
N GLY A 75 -14.02 7.93 -13.15
CA GLY A 75 -13.21 6.70 -13.26
C GLY A 75 -12.79 6.31 -14.68
N THR A 76 -12.85 7.25 -15.62
CA THR A 76 -12.44 7.12 -17.02
C THR A 76 -10.93 7.39 -17.13
N PRO A 77 -10.14 6.43 -17.64
CA PRO A 77 -8.73 6.63 -17.87
C PRO A 77 -8.49 7.75 -18.90
N PRO A 78 -7.59 8.72 -18.62
CA PRO A 78 -7.28 9.79 -19.56
C PRO A 78 -6.63 9.28 -20.85
N PRO A 79 -6.71 10.01 -21.96
CA PRO A 79 -6.03 9.63 -23.20
C PRO A 79 -4.50 9.73 -23.04
N ILE A 80 -3.76 8.99 -23.88
CA ILE A 80 -2.30 8.79 -23.72
C ILE A 80 -1.47 10.09 -23.78
N ASP A 81 -1.95 11.10 -24.50
CA ASP A 81 -1.34 12.42 -24.64
C ASP A 81 -1.40 13.25 -23.34
N LYS A 82 -2.37 12.93 -22.46
CA LYS A 82 -2.57 13.61 -21.17
C LYS A 82 -2.13 12.78 -19.97
N ALA A 83 -1.90 11.49 -20.16
CA ALA A 83 -1.49 10.60 -19.08
C ALA A 83 0.01 10.80 -18.75
N THR A 84 0.30 11.21 -17.52
CA THR A 84 1.67 11.17 -17.00
C THR A 84 2.07 9.73 -16.67
N PRO A 85 3.37 9.38 -16.60
CA PRO A 85 3.79 8.03 -16.22
C PRO A 85 3.25 7.57 -14.87
N ALA A 86 3.09 8.49 -13.90
CA ALA A 86 2.48 8.21 -12.61
C ALA A 86 0.99 7.85 -12.73
N ILE A 87 0.26 8.57 -13.60
CA ILE A 87 -1.14 8.28 -13.91
C ILE A 87 -1.26 6.91 -14.60
N MET A 88 -0.43 6.63 -15.61
CA MET A 88 -0.41 5.33 -16.30
C MET A 88 -0.18 4.18 -15.32
N PHE A 89 0.84 4.31 -14.46
CA PHE A 89 1.18 3.33 -13.44
C PHE A 89 -0.02 3.03 -12.50
N ARG A 90 -0.70 4.07 -12.01
CA ARG A 90 -1.87 3.92 -11.14
C ARG A 90 -2.98 3.13 -11.82
N TYR A 91 -3.31 3.47 -13.06
CA TYR A 91 -4.38 2.80 -13.81
C TYR A 91 -4.03 1.36 -14.22
N ILE A 92 -2.76 1.08 -14.54
CA ILE A 92 -2.27 -0.29 -14.81
C ILE A 92 -2.45 -1.18 -13.57
N LEU A 93 -2.07 -0.69 -12.39
CA LEU A 93 -2.22 -1.47 -11.15
C LEU A 93 -3.69 -1.70 -10.77
N ALA A 94 -4.57 -0.75 -11.08
CA ALA A 94 -6.01 -0.85 -10.86
C ALA A 94 -6.72 -1.74 -11.90
N SER A 95 -6.16 -1.93 -13.09
CA SER A 95 -6.81 -2.67 -14.18
C SER A 95 -6.99 -4.16 -13.86
N ALA A 96 -8.18 -4.70 -14.13
CA ALA A 96 -8.45 -6.14 -14.04
C ALA A 96 -7.83 -6.95 -15.18
N ASN A 97 -7.44 -6.28 -16.27
CA ASN A 97 -6.89 -6.93 -17.46
C ASN A 97 -5.39 -7.19 -17.37
N VAL A 98 -4.73 -6.74 -16.30
CA VAL A 98 -3.30 -6.95 -16.09
C VAL A 98 -3.10 -8.08 -15.09
N SER A 99 -2.33 -9.09 -15.50
CA SER A 99 -2.00 -10.24 -14.66
C SER A 99 -1.27 -9.83 -13.37
N PRO A 100 -1.42 -10.59 -12.27
CA PRO A 100 -0.73 -10.30 -11.02
C PRO A 100 0.79 -10.26 -11.14
N ASP A 101 1.36 -11.09 -12.01
CA ASP A 101 2.79 -11.13 -12.28
C ASP A 101 3.27 -9.87 -13.00
N ALA A 102 2.56 -9.43 -14.04
CA ALA A 102 2.86 -8.17 -14.72
C ALA A 102 2.72 -6.95 -13.78
N LYS A 103 1.73 -6.96 -12.87
CA LYS A 103 1.64 -5.93 -11.81
C LYS A 103 2.83 -5.96 -10.85
N ARG A 104 3.35 -7.15 -10.51
CA ARG A 104 4.53 -7.29 -9.64
C ARG A 104 5.77 -6.72 -10.30
N ASP A 105 5.94 -6.95 -11.60
CA ASP A 105 7.10 -6.45 -12.34
C ASP A 105 7.03 -4.93 -12.51
N ILE A 106 5.85 -4.38 -12.84
CA ILE A 106 5.63 -2.93 -12.90
C ILE A 106 5.86 -2.24 -11.55
N ARG A 107 5.50 -2.88 -10.43
CA ARG A 107 5.79 -2.33 -9.09
C ARG A 107 7.29 -2.12 -8.82
N ARG A 108 8.19 -2.84 -9.50
CA ARG A 108 9.64 -2.60 -9.39
C ARG A 108 10.05 -1.23 -9.90
N HIS A 109 9.23 -0.59 -10.74
CA HIS A 109 9.46 0.76 -11.25
C HIS A 109 8.87 1.85 -10.35
N ALA A 110 8.18 1.50 -9.26
CA ALA A 110 7.53 2.47 -8.37
C ALA A 110 8.50 3.53 -7.83
N ASP A 111 9.72 3.12 -7.43
CA ASP A 111 10.72 4.05 -6.92
C ASP A 111 11.25 4.99 -8.01
N ALA A 112 11.51 4.47 -9.21
CA ALA A 112 11.96 5.29 -10.34
C ALA A 112 10.91 6.33 -10.77
N ILE A 113 9.62 5.97 -10.69
CA ILE A 113 8.50 6.88 -10.98
C ILE A 113 8.37 7.94 -9.87
N ARG A 114 8.47 7.52 -8.59
CA ARG A 114 8.40 8.41 -7.42
C ARG A 114 9.53 9.44 -7.40
N GLU A 115 10.72 9.04 -7.79
CA GLU A 115 11.91 9.90 -7.81
C GLU A 115 12.01 10.73 -9.10
N GLY A 116 11.06 10.62 -10.03
CA GLY A 116 11.08 11.29 -11.33
C GLY A 116 12.18 10.80 -12.28
N ARG A 117 12.91 9.74 -11.92
CA ARG A 117 14.02 9.15 -12.68
C ARG A 117 13.54 8.11 -13.69
N ILE A 118 12.61 8.53 -14.56
CA ILE A 118 11.95 7.64 -15.51
C ILE A 118 12.80 7.47 -16.77
N SER A 119 13.29 6.25 -16.98
CA SER A 119 14.02 5.91 -18.21
C SER A 119 13.07 5.78 -19.41
N PRO A 120 13.55 5.95 -20.66
CA PRO A 120 12.75 5.74 -21.86
C PRO A 120 12.13 4.33 -21.95
N ALA A 121 12.83 3.31 -21.44
CA ALA A 121 12.33 1.94 -21.39
C ALA A 121 11.11 1.81 -20.47
N ILE A 122 11.20 2.33 -19.24
CA ILE A 122 10.10 2.33 -18.27
C ILE A 122 8.88 3.09 -18.83
N ARG A 123 9.13 4.22 -19.49
CA ARG A 123 8.06 5.00 -20.13
C ARG A 123 7.37 4.22 -21.24
N GLY A 124 8.13 3.56 -22.11
CA GLY A 124 7.58 2.78 -23.22
C GLY A 124 6.75 1.59 -22.74
N GLU A 125 7.21 0.91 -21.69
CA GLU A 125 6.50 -0.21 -21.07
C GLU A 125 5.17 0.24 -20.46
N LEU A 126 5.17 1.31 -19.67
CA LEU A 126 3.95 1.91 -19.11
C LEU A 126 2.99 2.35 -20.20
N GLN A 127 3.47 3.02 -21.25
CA GLN A 127 2.63 3.44 -22.38
C GLN A 127 1.97 2.25 -23.10
N THR A 128 2.73 1.19 -23.31
CA THR A 128 2.24 -0.03 -23.97
C THR A 128 1.15 -0.67 -23.11
N MET A 129 1.43 -0.97 -21.85
CA MET A 129 0.47 -1.60 -20.95
C MET A 129 -0.77 -0.73 -20.73
N TYR A 130 -0.61 0.58 -20.60
CA TYR A 130 -1.72 1.51 -20.48
C TYR A 130 -2.62 1.49 -21.72
N THR A 131 -2.02 1.55 -22.92
CA THR A 131 -2.79 1.51 -24.17
C THR A 131 -3.58 0.21 -24.32
N TYR A 132 -2.93 -0.93 -24.08
CA TYR A 132 -3.54 -2.23 -24.33
C TYR A 132 -4.49 -2.66 -23.20
N ALA A 133 -4.08 -2.59 -21.93
CA ALA A 133 -4.87 -3.11 -20.82
C ALA A 133 -5.94 -2.14 -20.31
N VAL A 134 -5.66 -0.83 -20.39
CA VAL A 134 -6.51 0.19 -19.80
C VAL A 134 -7.39 0.84 -20.86
N LEU A 135 -6.82 1.33 -21.97
CA LEU A 135 -7.60 2.03 -23.00
C LEU A 135 -8.35 1.07 -23.95
N ARG A 136 -7.73 -0.06 -24.33
CA ARG A 136 -8.34 -1.04 -25.25
C ARG A 136 -9.00 -2.23 -24.55
N GLY A 137 -8.71 -2.45 -23.27
CA GLY A 137 -9.30 -3.53 -22.48
C GLY A 137 -8.80 -4.94 -22.80
N HIS A 138 -7.61 -5.09 -23.40
CA HIS A 138 -7.01 -6.40 -23.67
C HIS A 138 -6.29 -6.96 -22.45
N VAL A 139 -6.40 -8.29 -22.26
CA VAL A 139 -5.73 -8.99 -21.18
C VAL A 139 -4.24 -9.15 -21.49
N ILE A 140 -3.37 -8.83 -20.53
CA ILE A 140 -1.91 -8.90 -20.61
C ILE A 140 -1.29 -9.43 -19.31
#